data_AF-B6JI08-F1
#
_entry.id   AF-B6JI08-F1
#
_cell.length_a   1.000
_cell.length_b   1.000
_cell.length_c   1.000
_cell.angle_alpha   90.00
_cell.angle_beta   90.00
_cell.angle_gamma   90.00
#
_symmetry.space_group_name_H-M   'P 1'
#
loop_
_entity.id
_entity.type
_entity.pdbx_description
1 polymer ?
#
loop_
_entity_poly.entity_id
_entity_poly.type
_entity_poly.pdbx_seq_one_letter_code
_entity_poly.pdbx_strand_id
1 'polypeptide(L)'
;MGVIRSHKTAARAAPVTVALRLDNEAVVFEGKAALAVTQTLKKRDGVIACLLKAVEMVRDADEDCRKDGLPQMPPAARAKLDAAIAKAHTMGKRQ
;
A
#
# COMPACT_ATOMS: atom_id res chain seq x y z
N MET A 1 45.93 -35.90 -12.06
CA MET A 1 44.49 -35.64 -11.84
C MET A 1 44.35 -34.50 -10.85
N GLY A 2 44.14 -33.27 -11.31
CA GLY A 2 43.97 -32.09 -10.45
C GLY A 2 42.52 -31.64 -10.46
N VAL A 3 41.85 -31.69 -9.32
CA VAL A 3 40.46 -31.25 -9.17
C VAL A 3 40.46 -29.74 -8.90
N ILE A 4 40.14 -28.95 -9.92
CA ILE A 4 39.94 -27.50 -9.79
C ILE A 4 38.59 -27.30 -9.09
N ARG A 5 38.63 -26.85 -7.83
CA ARG A 5 37.42 -26.46 -7.10
C ARG A 5 36.91 -25.14 -7.70
N SER A 6 35.79 -25.22 -8.40
CA SER A 6 35.08 -24.06 -8.92
C SER A 6 34.60 -23.20 -7.75
N HIS A 7 35.18 -22.01 -7.59
CA HIS A 7 34.72 -21.01 -6.65
C HIS A 7 33.35 -20.53 -7.12
N LYS A 8 32.29 -21.06 -6.49
CA LYS A 8 30.93 -20.57 -6.63
C LYS A 8 30.90 -19.14 -6.07
N THR A 9 31.05 -18.16 -6.95
CA THR A 9 30.85 -16.74 -6.67
C THR A 9 29.46 -16.57 -6.08
N ALA A 10 29.41 -16.35 -4.77
CA ALA A 10 28.19 -15.92 -4.11
C ALA A 10 27.77 -14.61 -4.78
N ALA A 11 26.68 -14.64 -5.55
CA ALA A 11 26.02 -13.44 -6.02
C ALA A 11 25.70 -12.59 -4.77
N ARG A 12 26.55 -11.58 -4.53
CA ARG A 12 26.38 -10.63 -3.45
C ARG A 12 25.11 -9.87 -3.79
N ALA A 13 23.98 -10.27 -3.20
CA ALA A 13 22.72 -9.55 -3.36
C ALA A 13 23.01 -8.08 -3.09
N ALA A 14 22.80 -7.23 -4.10
CA ALA A 14 23.03 -5.80 -3.96
C ALA A 14 22.28 -5.32 -2.71
N PRO A 15 22.91 -4.51 -1.84
CA PRO A 15 22.24 -4.01 -0.66
C PRO A 15 20.98 -3.27 -1.11
N VAL A 16 19.83 -3.66 -0.54
CA VAL A 16 18.57 -2.95 -0.76
C VAL A 16 18.76 -1.55 -0.19
N THR A 17 18.47 -0.53 -0.99
CA THR A 17 18.52 0.87 -0.58
C THR A 17 17.16 1.49 -0.83
N VAL A 18 16.64 2.23 0.15
CA VAL A 18 15.35 2.94 0.05
C VAL A 18 15.55 4.38 0.46
N ALA A 19 15.12 5.32 -0.39
CA ALA A 19 15.06 6.73 -0.06
C ALA A 19 13.58 7.14 0.13
N LEU A 20 13.24 7.66 1.30
CA LEU A 20 11.93 8.22 1.59
C LEU A 20 12.05 9.74 1.69
N ARG A 21 11.14 10.47 1.03
CA ARG A 21 11.00 11.92 1.22
C ARG A 21 10.04 12.21 2.35
N LEU A 22 10.51 12.96 3.35
CA LEU A 22 9.75 13.48 4.47
C LEU A 22 10.04 14.98 4.55
N ASP A 23 9.01 15.82 4.39
CA ASP A 23 9.09 17.28 4.63
C ASP A 23 10.29 18.00 3.99
N ASN A 24 10.59 17.68 2.71
CA ASN A 24 11.73 18.14 1.91
C ASN A 24 13.10 17.51 2.18
N GLU A 25 13.22 16.58 3.12
CA GLU A 25 14.46 15.82 3.36
C GLU A 25 14.36 14.39 2.80
N ALA A 26 15.45 13.88 2.24
CA ALA A 26 15.54 12.50 1.77
C ALA A 26 16.25 11.65 2.84
N VAL A 27 15.52 10.74 3.47
CA VAL A 27 16.08 9.78 4.42
C VAL A 27 16.42 8.48 3.68
N VAL A 28 17.69 8.10 3.71
CA VAL A 28 18.19 6.89 3.03
C VAL A 28 18.40 5.77 4.04
N PHE A 29 17.81 4.62 3.77
CA PHE A 29 18.01 3.37 4.51
C PHE A 29 18.79 2.39 3.65
N GLU A 30 19.74 1.68 4.24
CA GLU A 30 20.54 0.66 3.56
C GLU A 30 20.39 -0.72 4.22
N GLY A 31 20.62 -1.77 3.41
CA GLY A 31 20.74 -3.15 3.87
C GLY A 31 19.49 -3.66 4.60
N LYS A 32 19.67 -4.18 5.83
CA LYS A 32 18.58 -4.76 6.63
C LYS A 32 17.51 -3.73 6.99
N ALA A 33 17.89 -2.48 7.23
CA ALA A 33 16.95 -1.41 7.57
C ALA A 33 16.05 -1.09 6.38
N ALA A 34 16.63 -0.97 5.17
CA ALA A 34 15.87 -0.78 3.94
C ALA A 34 14.87 -1.91 3.70
N LEU A 35 15.30 -3.16 3.90
CA LEU A 35 14.43 -4.33 3.75
C LEU A 35 13.25 -4.28 4.73
N ALA A 36 13.48 -3.98 6.01
CA ALA A 36 12.42 -3.85 7.01
C ALA A 36 11.41 -2.74 6.66
N VAL A 37 11.90 -1.60 6.17
CA VAL A 37 11.06 -0.48 5.72
C VAL A 37 10.16 -0.92 4.55
N THR A 38 10.71 -1.56 3.51
CA THR A 38 9.89 -2.05 2.38
C THR A 38 8.84 -3.08 2.78
N GLN A 39 9.17 -4.01 3.67
CA GLN A 39 8.23 -5.01 4.16
C GLN A 39 7.09 -4.37 4.96
N THR A 40 7.43 -3.38 5.80
CA THR A 40 6.45 -2.64 6.59
C THR A 40 5.53 -1.82 5.70
N LEU A 41 6.07 -1.14 4.68
CA LEU A 41 5.28 -0.39 3.70
C LEU A 41 4.34 -1.32 2.92
N LYS A 42 4.84 -2.43 2.39
CA LYS A 42 4.00 -3.43 1.70
C LYS A 42 2.86 -3.94 2.58
N LYS A 43 3.13 -4.20 3.86
CA LYS A 43 2.10 -4.63 4.81
C LYS A 43 1.04 -3.54 5.01
N ARG A 44 1.46 -2.27 5.13
CA ARG A 44 0.54 -1.13 5.26
C ARG A 44 -0.32 -0.95 4.01
N ASP A 45 0.27 -1.06 2.83
CA ASP A 45 -0.45 -0.93 1.55
C ASP A 45 -1.52 -2.03 1.40
N GLY A 46 -1.18 -3.27 1.77
CA GLY A 46 -2.14 -4.37 1.77
C GLY A 46 -3.32 -4.14 2.72
N VAL A 47 -3.06 -3.58 3.90
CA VAL A 47 -4.13 -3.21 4.86
C VAL A 47 -4.99 -2.07 4.32
N ILE A 48 -4.38 -1.04 3.73
CA ILE A 48 -5.11 0.09 3.13
C ILE A 48 -6.01 -0.39 1.98
N ALA A 49 -5.51 -1.27 1.11
CA ALA A 49 -6.29 -1.84 0.02
C ALA A 49 -7.50 -2.65 0.52
N CYS A 50 -7.30 -3.46 1.57
CA CYS A 50 -8.39 -4.25 2.18
C CYS A 50 -9.48 -3.33 2.79
N LEU A 51 -9.06 -2.30 3.52
CA LEU A 51 -9.99 -1.34 4.14
C LEU A 51 -10.72 -0.50 3.08
N LEU A 52 -10.03 -0.05 2.04
CA LEU A 52 -10.64 0.66 0.92
C LEU A 52 -11.71 -0.22 0.26
N LYS A 53 -11.41 -1.49 0.01
CA LYS A 53 -12.36 -2.42 -0.60
C LYS A 53 -13.62 -2.60 0.26
N ALA A 54 -13.46 -2.72 1.57
CA ALA A 54 -14.59 -2.81 2.49
C ALA A 54 -15.46 -1.54 2.46
N VAL A 55 -14.85 -0.36 2.41
CA VAL A 55 -15.55 0.93 2.31
C VAL A 55 -16.29 1.08 0.97
N GLU A 56 -15.68 0.63 -0.13
CA GLU A 56 -16.34 0.59 -1.45
C GLU A 56 -17.56 -0.34 -1.44
N MET A 57 -17.45 -1.53 -0.81
CA MET A 57 -18.58 -2.45 -0.67
C MET A 57 -19.75 -1.83 0.10
N VAL A 58 -19.48 -1.04 1.15
CA VAL A 58 -20.53 -0.33 1.90
C VAL A 58 -21.19 0.74 1.05
N ARG A 59 -20.42 1.49 0.25
CA ARG A 59 -20.96 2.51 -0.67
C ARG A 59 -21.84 1.86 -1.74
N ASP A 60 -21.41 0.72 -2.27
CA ASP A 60 -22.18 -0.01 -3.28
C ASP A 60 -23.48 -0.56 -2.69
N ALA A 61 -23.47 -1.07 -1.45
CA ALA A 61 -24.68 -1.48 -0.75
C ALA A 61 -25.67 -0.32 -0.51
N ASP A 62 -25.18 0.87 -0.13
CA ASP A 62 -26.04 2.08 -0.01
C ASP A 62 -26.66 2.48 -1.36
N GLU A 63 -25.91 2.29 -2.45
CA GLU A 63 -26.36 2.57 -3.79
C GLU A 63 -27.42 1.57 -4.27
N ASP A 64 -27.30 0.30 -3.90
CA ASP A 64 -28.32 -0.70 -4.18
C ASP A 64 -29.59 -0.45 -3.35
N CYS A 65 -29.46 -0.09 -2.07
CA CYS A 65 -30.59 0.39 -1.26
C CYS A 65 -31.34 1.54 -1.95
N ARG A 66 -30.63 2.48 -2.59
CA ARG A 66 -31.25 3.57 -3.35
C ARG A 66 -32.15 3.06 -4.48
N LYS A 67 -31.64 2.11 -5.26
CA LYS A 67 -32.34 1.54 -6.43
C LYS A 67 -33.56 0.74 -6.01
N ASP A 68 -33.44 0.04 -4.90
CA ASP A 68 -34.51 -0.80 -4.34
C ASP A 68 -35.56 0.00 -3.56
N GLY A 69 -35.38 1.32 -3.43
CA GLY A 69 -36.30 2.19 -2.67
C GLY A 69 -36.21 1.98 -1.15
N LEU A 70 -35.11 1.39 -0.68
CA LEU A 70 -34.86 1.15 0.74
C LEU A 70 -34.27 2.40 1.42
N PRO A 71 -34.40 2.50 2.76
CA PRO A 71 -33.77 3.57 3.53
C PRO A 71 -32.26 3.63 3.25
N GLN A 72 -31.80 4.81 2.89
CA GLN A 72 -30.39 5.08 2.60
C GLN A 72 -29.65 5.61 3.84
N MET A 73 -28.33 5.58 3.76
CA MET A 73 -27.48 6.30 4.70
C MET A 73 -27.76 7.81 4.67
N PRO A 74 -27.63 8.50 5.81
CA PRO A 74 -27.70 9.95 5.86
C PRO A 74 -26.67 10.59 4.91
N PRO A 75 -27.00 11.70 4.23
CA PRO A 75 -26.11 12.35 3.27
C PRO A 75 -24.73 12.70 3.85
N ALA A 76 -24.68 13.09 5.13
CA ALA A 76 -23.43 13.40 5.83
C ALA A 76 -22.52 12.16 6.00
N ALA A 77 -23.10 10.97 6.17
CA ALA A 77 -22.32 9.74 6.27
C ALA A 77 -21.81 9.31 4.89
N ARG A 78 -22.64 9.42 3.85
CA ARG A 78 -22.25 9.16 2.46
C ARG A 78 -21.11 10.08 2.00
N ALA A 79 -21.20 11.37 2.29
CA ALA A 79 -20.14 12.34 1.97
C ALA A 79 -18.79 11.99 2.64
N LYS A 80 -18.81 11.45 3.87
CA LYS A 80 -17.59 11.00 4.56
C LYS A 80 -16.98 9.75 3.90
N LEU A 81 -17.80 8.81 3.45
CA LEU A 81 -17.33 7.64 2.70
C LEU A 81 -16.68 8.07 1.39
N ASP A 82 -17.35 8.92 0.61
CA ASP A 82 -16.82 9.41 -0.67
C ASP A 82 -15.49 10.16 -0.48
N ALA A 83 -15.38 11.00 0.54
CA ALA A 83 -14.13 11.68 0.88
C ALA A 83 -13.01 10.70 1.28
N ALA A 84 -13.33 9.65 2.04
CA ALA A 84 -12.37 8.63 2.46
C ALA A 84 -11.85 7.81 1.26
N ILE A 85 -12.76 7.41 0.36
CA ILE A 85 -12.44 6.72 -0.89
C ILE A 85 -11.54 7.63 -1.75
N ALA A 86 -11.95 8.88 -2.00
CA ALA A 86 -11.17 9.82 -2.80
C ALA A 86 -9.75 10.02 -2.24
N LYS A 87 -9.63 10.20 -0.92
CA LYS A 87 -8.33 10.32 -0.26
C LYS A 87 -7.47 9.07 -0.46
N ALA A 88 -8.02 7.87 -0.28
CA ALA A 88 -7.29 6.63 -0.49
C ALA A 88 -6.79 6.47 -1.93
N HIS A 89 -7.62 6.81 -2.93
CA HIS A 89 -7.24 6.78 -4.35
C HIS A 89 -6.14 7.81 -4.69
N THR A 90 -6.13 8.99 -4.07
CA THR A 90 -5.05 9.97 -4.25
C THR A 90 -3.74 9.57 -3.57
N MET A 91 -3.81 8.84 -2.45
CA MET A 91 -2.62 8.35 -1.74
C MET A 91 -1.97 7.16 -2.46
N GLY A 92 -2.74 6.32 -3.15
CA GLY A 92 -2.24 5.21 -3.96
C GLY A 92 -1.62 5.60 -5.31
N LYS A 93 -1.81 6.84 -5.78
CA LYS A 93 -1.30 7.35 -7.06
C LYS A 93 0.10 7.98 -7.01
N ARG A 94 0.85 7.82 -5.92
CA ARG A 94 2.29 8.18 -5.89
C ARG A 94 3.10 7.05 -6.54
N GLN A 95 2.99 6.91 -7.87
CA GLN A 95 3.92 6.15 -8.70
C GLN A 95 4.61 7.11 -9.67
#